data_AF-A0A7X8FIX8-F1
#
_entry.id   AF-A0A7X8FIX8-F1
#
_cell.length_a   1.000
_cell.length_b   1.000
_cell.length_c   1.000
_cell.angle_alpha   90.00
_cell.angle_beta   90.00
_cell.angle_gamma   90.00
#
_symmetry.space_group_name_H-M   'P 1'
#
loop_
_entity.id
_entity.type
_entity.pdbx_description
1 polymer ?
#
loop_
_entity_poly.entity_id
_entity_poly.type
_entity_poly.pdbx_seq_one_letter_code
_entity_poly.pdbx_strand_id
1 'polypeptide(L)'
;MINKIRKTRKKRILVISASGVQGGIQSIYLGVNGTDWEIISHAFMPYPQKVSWLMETMSGNGSQLKISEFGWLDYKISLLLVECAKTALAQTPAALRVPHYVVLNKPLLWRGATGENLQQSYWDIPVGD
;
A
#
# COMPACT_ATOMS: atom_id res chain seq x y z
N MET A 1 -45.19 -4.40 14.47
CA MET A 1 -44.19 -4.55 13.39
C MET A 1 -42.79 -4.51 14.02
N ILE A 2 -42.05 -5.61 13.97
CA ILE A 2 -40.63 -5.62 14.39
C ILE A 2 -39.83 -4.98 13.25
N ASN A 3 -39.26 -3.81 13.48
CA ASN A 3 -38.33 -3.19 12.54
C ASN A 3 -37.12 -4.14 12.36
N LYS A 4 -36.90 -4.62 11.14
CA LYS A 4 -35.67 -5.36 10.80
C LYS A 4 -34.50 -4.41 11.05
N ILE A 5 -33.70 -4.71 12.08
CA ILE A 5 -32.41 -4.05 12.33
C ILE A 5 -31.60 -4.19 11.03
N ARG A 6 -31.32 -3.08 10.35
CA ARG A 6 -30.39 -3.07 9.20
C ARG A 6 -29.06 -3.59 9.71
N LYS A 7 -28.61 -4.76 9.24
CA LYS A 7 -27.25 -5.26 9.51
C LYS A 7 -26.25 -4.25 8.93
N THR A 8 -25.70 -3.39 9.77
CA THR A 8 -24.54 -2.58 9.41
C THR A 8 -23.37 -3.54 9.22
N ARG A 9 -23.00 -3.81 7.97
CA ARG A 9 -21.89 -4.73 7.66
C ARG A 9 -20.58 -3.99 7.93
N LYS A 10 -19.94 -4.26 9.07
CA LYS A 10 -18.58 -3.81 9.34
C LYS A 10 -17.67 -4.34 8.22
N LYS A 11 -17.18 -3.41 7.38
CA LYS A 11 -16.22 -3.71 6.32
C LYS A 11 -14.82 -3.55 6.89
N ARG A 12 -13.87 -4.24 6.28
CA ARG A 12 -12.45 -4.18 6.62
C ARG A 12 -11.67 -4.04 5.35
N ILE A 13 -10.77 -3.07 5.31
CA ILE A 13 -10.07 -2.67 4.09
C ILE A 13 -8.59 -2.65 4.44
N LEU A 14 -7.77 -3.36 3.67
CA LEU A 14 -6.32 -3.23 3.74
C LEU A 14 -5.88 -2.28 2.64
N VAL A 15 -5.22 -1.19 3.00
CA VAL A 15 -4.59 -0.27 2.07
C VAL A 15 -3.08 -0.48 2.13
N ILE A 16 -2.45 -0.71 0.99
CA ILE A 16 -1.00 -0.87 0.87
C ILE A 16 -0.51 0.22 -0.09
N SER A 17 0.41 1.06 0.35
CA SER A 17 0.97 2.15 -0.44
C SER A 17 2.48 2.03 -0.56
N ALA A 18 2.97 2.05 -1.80
CA ALA A 18 4.38 2.31 -2.07
C ALA A 18 4.59 3.82 -2.18
N SER A 19 5.05 4.44 -1.10
CA SER A 19 5.37 5.87 -1.06
C SER A 19 6.71 6.15 -1.74
N GLY A 20 7.09 7.42 -1.78
CA GLY A 20 8.41 7.87 -2.22
C GLY A 20 9.54 7.24 -1.39
N VAL A 21 10.79 7.46 -1.81
CA VAL A 21 11.97 6.76 -1.27
C VAL A 21 12.09 6.87 0.25
N GLN A 22 11.76 8.03 0.81
CA GLN A 22 11.77 8.25 2.27
C GLN A 22 10.54 7.67 2.98
N GLY A 23 9.41 7.52 2.28
CA GLY A 23 8.13 7.08 2.83
C GLY A 23 7.93 5.56 2.87
N GLY A 24 8.78 4.80 2.17
CA GLY A 24 8.79 3.34 2.17
C GLY A 24 7.47 2.70 1.73
N ILE A 25 7.24 1.46 2.17
CA ILE A 25 5.94 0.79 2.07
C ILE A 25 5.14 1.03 3.35
N GLN A 26 3.90 1.48 3.18
CA GLN A 26 2.93 1.68 4.26
C GLN A 26 1.78 0.70 4.07
N SER A 27 1.34 0.03 5.13
CA SER A 27 0.12 -0.79 5.13
C SER A 27 -0.78 -0.35 6.27
N ILE A 28 -2.04 -0.01 5.96
CA ILE A 28 -3.06 0.39 6.94
C ILE A 28 -4.23 -0.57 6.82
N TYR A 29 -4.62 -1.17 7.95
CA TYR A 29 -5.83 -1.98 8.02
C TYR A 29 -6.94 -1.19 8.72
N LEU A 30 -8.03 -0.96 8.00
CA LEU A 30 -9.13 -0.10 8.42
C LEU A 30 -10.39 -0.91 8.69
N GLY A 31 -11.13 -0.53 9.72
CA GLY A 31 -12.52 -0.93 9.93
C GLY A 31 -13.45 0.19 9.49
N VAL A 32 -14.51 -0.13 8.74
CA VAL A 32 -15.54 0.83 8.33
C VAL A 32 -16.90 0.32 8.78
N ASN A 33 -17.62 1.14 9.54
CA ASN A 33 -18.95 0.83 10.05
C ASN A 33 -19.91 2.00 9.75
N GLY A 34 -20.62 1.94 8.63
CA GLY A 34 -21.42 3.07 8.18
C GLY A 34 -20.54 4.24 7.76
N THR A 35 -20.66 5.37 8.46
CA THR A 35 -19.84 6.58 8.26
C THR A 35 -18.56 6.59 9.07
N ASP A 36 -18.46 5.73 10.09
CA ASP A 36 -17.33 5.72 11.00
C ASP A 36 -16.23 4.82 10.46
N TRP A 37 -14.98 5.27 10.62
CA TRP A 37 -13.79 4.50 10.27
C TRP A 37 -12.80 4.51 11.42
N GLU A 38 -12.07 3.40 11.56
CA GLU A 38 -11.02 3.24 12.57
C GLU A 38 -9.80 2.56 11.94
N ILE A 39 -8.60 2.94 12.39
CA ILE A 39 -7.37 2.21 12.08
C ILE A 39 -7.27 1.03 13.06
N ILE A 40 -7.36 -0.18 12.53
CA ILE A 40 -7.20 -1.42 13.29
C ILE A 40 -5.72 -1.69 13.55
N SER A 41 -4.90 -1.54 12.51
CA SER A 41 -3.46 -1.72 12.59
C SER A 41 -2.74 -1.00 11.45
N HIS A 42 -1.44 -0.79 11.67
CA HIS A 42 -0.55 -0.17 10.69
C HIS A 42 0.80 -0.88 10.70
N ALA A 43 1.45 -0.90 9.54
CA ALA A 43 2.84 -1.30 9.40
C ALA A 43 3.55 -0.37 8.43
N PHE A 44 4.82 -0.13 8.72
CA PHE A 44 5.74 0.60 7.86
C PHE A 44 6.98 -0.26 7.61
N MET A 45 7.44 -0.29 6.37
CA MET A 45 8.69 -0.92 5.98
C MET A 45 9.52 0.07 5.15
N PRO A 46 10.68 0.52 5.66
CA PRO A 46 11.57 1.35 4.87
C PRO A 46 12.15 0.54 3.71
N TYR A 47 12.43 1.22 2.59
CA TYR A 47 13.11 0.56 1.48
C TYR A 47 14.55 0.22 1.85
N PRO A 48 15.02 -1.00 1.52
CA PRO A 48 16.44 -1.33 1.60
C PRO A 48 17.28 -0.40 0.71
N GLN A 49 18.51 -0.09 1.11
CA GLN A 49 19.38 0.89 0.44
C GLN A 49 19.47 0.71 -1.09
N LYS A 50 19.59 -0.53 -1.58
CA LYS A 50 19.65 -0.83 -3.03
C LYS A 50 18.32 -0.52 -3.75
N VAL A 51 17.19 -0.78 -3.10
CA VAL A 51 15.85 -0.45 -3.63
C VAL A 51 15.70 1.05 -3.71
N SER A 52 16.03 1.78 -2.62
CA SER A 52 16.02 3.25 -2.58
C SER A 52 16.85 3.85 -3.70
N TRP A 53 18.09 3.41 -3.85
CA TRP A 53 19.00 3.89 -4.90
C TRP A 53 18.45 3.67 -6.31
N LEU A 54 17.91 2.48 -6.61
CA LEU A 54 17.31 2.19 -7.91
C LEU A 54 16.04 3.03 -8.17
N MET A 55 15.23 3.27 -7.14
CA MET A 55 14.05 4.14 -7.24
C MET A 55 14.43 5.60 -7.52
N GLU A 56 15.43 6.13 -6.84
CA GLU A 56 15.97 7.48 -7.09
C GLU A 56 16.54 7.59 -8.51
N THR A 57 17.28 6.57 -8.94
CA THR A 57 17.89 6.50 -10.27
C THR A 57 16.84 6.57 -11.38
N MET A 58 15.65 5.99 -11.19
CA MET A 58 14.55 6.12 -12.16
C MET A 58 13.85 7.48 -12.11
N SER A 59 13.82 8.14 -10.95
CA SER A 59 13.22 9.48 -10.83
C SER A 59 14.13 10.59 -11.40
N GLY A 60 15.43 10.33 -11.54
CA GLY A 60 16.38 11.24 -12.16
C GLY A 60 16.24 11.28 -13.69
N ASN A 61 16.19 12.50 -14.24
CA ASN A 61 16.23 12.74 -15.69
C ASN A 61 17.61 12.34 -16.26
N GLY A 62 17.83 11.08 -16.61
CA GLY A 62 18.96 10.68 -17.45
C GLY A 62 19.58 9.30 -17.20
N SER A 63 19.23 8.61 -16.11
CA SER A 63 19.80 7.31 -15.79
C SER A 63 18.92 6.15 -16.28
N GLN A 64 19.41 5.40 -17.25
CA GLN A 64 18.74 4.19 -17.75
C GLN A 64 19.06 3.00 -16.84
N LEU A 65 18.02 2.40 -16.24
CA LEU A 65 18.16 1.09 -15.59
C LEU A 65 18.29 -0.02 -16.63
N LYS A 66 19.14 -1.01 -16.34
CA LYS A 66 19.15 -2.25 -17.11
C LYS A 66 17.85 -2.99 -16.86
N ILE A 67 17.34 -3.70 -17.87
CA ILE A 67 16.12 -4.53 -17.75
C ILE A 67 16.22 -5.53 -16.59
N SER A 68 17.41 -6.10 -16.36
CA SER A 68 17.65 -7.01 -15.23
C SER A 68 17.49 -6.32 -13.86
N GLU A 69 17.85 -5.05 -13.75
CA GLU A 69 17.69 -4.27 -12.52
C GLU A 69 16.24 -3.88 -12.29
N PHE A 70 15.52 -3.57 -13.37
CA PHE A 70 14.07 -3.34 -13.33
C PHE A 70 13.33 -4.58 -12.82
N GLY A 71 13.58 -5.75 -13.40
CA GLY A 71 12.94 -7.00 -12.97
C GLY A 71 13.28 -7.37 -11.52
N TRP A 72 14.52 -7.12 -11.10
CA TRP A 72 14.92 -7.31 -9.70
C TRP A 72 14.21 -6.34 -8.76
N LEU A 73 14.09 -5.07 -9.14
CA LEU A 73 13.43 -4.03 -8.36
C LEU A 73 11.94 -4.33 -8.20
N ASP A 74 11.27 -4.70 -9.29
CA ASP A 74 9.86 -5.10 -9.31
C ASP A 74 9.57 -6.25 -8.32
N TYR A 75 10.38 -7.31 -8.40
CA TYR A 75 10.29 -8.44 -7.48
C TYR A 75 10.49 -8.01 -6.03
N LYS A 76 11.50 -7.16 -5.76
CA LYS A 76 11.81 -6.73 -4.39
C LYS A 76 10.73 -5.83 -3.80
N ILE A 77 10.18 -4.89 -4.55
CA ILE A 77 9.07 -4.06 -4.10
C ILE A 77 7.83 -4.93 -3.84
N SER A 78 7.55 -5.89 -4.73
CA SER A 78 6.43 -6.83 -4.55
C SER A 78 6.55 -7.64 -3.25
N LEU A 79 7.75 -8.12 -2.91
CA LEU A 79 7.98 -8.79 -1.64
C LEU A 79 7.72 -7.86 -0.44
N LEU A 80 8.26 -6.64 -0.48
CA LEU A 80 8.07 -5.66 0.60
C LEU A 80 6.58 -5.31 0.81
N LEU A 81 5.80 -5.20 -0.28
CA LEU A 81 4.35 -4.99 -0.20
C LEU A 81 3.65 -6.14 0.55
N VAL A 82 3.98 -7.38 0.20
CA VAL A 82 3.40 -8.57 0.82
C VAL A 82 3.81 -8.70 2.28
N GLU A 83 5.08 -8.45 2.60
CA GLU A 83 5.61 -8.50 3.98
C GLU A 83 5.00 -7.41 4.86
N CYS A 84 4.86 -6.19 4.34
CA CYS A 84 4.25 -5.08 5.06
C CYS A 84 2.76 -5.37 5.34
N ALA A 85 2.03 -5.87 4.34
CA ALA A 85 0.64 -6.29 4.48
C ALA A 85 0.48 -7.39 5.53
N LYS A 86 1.33 -8.43 5.48
CA LYS A 86 1.34 -9.51 6.48
C LYS A 86 1.59 -8.97 7.88
N THR A 87 2.53 -8.05 8.03
CA THR A 87 2.86 -7.43 9.31
C THR A 87 1.67 -6.65 9.88
N ALA A 88 1.00 -5.84 9.06
CA ALA A 88 -0.20 -5.11 9.49
C ALA A 88 -1.32 -6.08 9.92
N LEU A 89 -1.58 -7.13 9.15
CA LEU A 89 -2.63 -8.10 9.46
C LEU A 89 -2.28 -8.99 10.68
N ALA A 90 -1.00 -9.29 10.91
CA ALA A 90 -0.57 -10.16 12.02
C ALA A 90 -0.93 -9.58 13.40
N GLN A 91 -0.96 -8.26 13.52
CA GLN A 91 -1.35 -7.52 14.73
C GLN A 91 -2.84 -7.70 15.08
N THR A 92 -3.66 -8.15 14.14
CA THR A 92 -5.11 -8.37 14.34
C THR A 92 -5.38 -9.82 14.77
N PRO A 93 -6.41 -10.11 15.59
CA PRO A 93 -6.85 -11.47 15.89
C PRO A 93 -7.18 -12.28 14.63
N ALA A 94 -6.83 -13.58 14.62
CA ALA A 94 -6.94 -14.45 13.43
C ALA A 94 -8.31 -14.40 12.72
N ALA A 95 -9.41 -14.37 13.47
CA ALA A 95 -10.77 -14.30 12.95
C ALA A 95 -11.08 -13.00 12.17
N LEU A 96 -10.30 -11.94 12.38
CA LEU A 96 -10.49 -10.62 11.78
C LEU A 96 -9.37 -10.26 10.78
N ARG A 97 -8.39 -11.14 10.54
CA ARG A 97 -7.25 -10.88 9.63
C ARG A 97 -7.62 -10.84 8.16
N VAL A 98 -8.78 -11.35 7.77
CA VAL A 98 -9.19 -11.37 6.36
C VAL A 98 -9.88 -10.04 6.01
N PRO A 99 -9.24 -9.19 5.17
CA PRO A 99 -9.87 -7.98 4.65
C PRO A 99 -11.01 -8.35 3.70
N HIS A 100 -12.01 -7.48 3.60
CA HIS A 100 -13.04 -7.58 2.56
C HIS A 100 -12.59 -6.96 1.24
N TYR A 101 -11.71 -5.97 1.31
CA TYR A 101 -11.13 -5.27 0.16
C TYR A 101 -9.65 -5.02 0.40
N VAL A 102 -8.86 -5.08 -0.67
CA VAL A 102 -7.46 -4.69 -0.67
C VAL A 102 -7.29 -3.58 -1.70
N VAL A 103 -6.71 -2.47 -1.27
CA VAL A 103 -6.37 -1.32 -2.12
C VAL A 103 -4.86 -1.26 -2.21
N LEU A 104 -4.32 -1.29 -3.43
CA LEU A 104 -2.89 -1.18 -3.68
C LEU A 104 -2.60 0.12 -4.44
N ASN A 105 -1.95 1.05 -3.76
CA ASN A 105 -1.43 2.27 -4.37
C ASN A 105 -0.05 1.96 -4.95
N LYS A 106 -0.03 1.82 -6.28
CA LYS A 106 1.14 1.35 -7.01
C LYS A 106 2.27 2.40 -6.96
N PRO A 107 3.54 1.96 -6.82
CA PRO A 107 4.70 2.82 -7.00
C PRO A 107 4.70 3.43 -8.40
N LEU A 108 5.34 4.59 -8.53
CA LEU A 108 5.52 5.29 -9.81
C LEU A 108 6.13 4.39 -10.90
N LEU A 109 7.03 3.48 -10.51
CA LEU A 109 7.61 2.41 -11.34
C LEU A 109 6.59 1.67 -12.22
N TRP A 110 5.38 1.43 -11.71
CA TRP A 110 4.35 0.65 -12.39
C TRP A 110 3.29 1.51 -13.08
N ARG A 111 3.50 2.83 -13.09
CA ARG A 111 2.63 3.75 -13.81
C ARG A 111 3.16 3.82 -15.25
N GLY A 112 2.51 3.08 -16.14
CA GLY A 112 2.84 3.10 -17.57
C GLY A 112 2.79 4.52 -18.16
N ALA A 113 3.50 4.72 -19.27
CA ALA A 113 3.65 6.03 -19.93
C ALA A 113 2.32 6.69 -20.35
N THR A 114 1.24 5.91 -20.44
CA THR A 114 -0.09 6.32 -20.88
C THR A 114 -0.99 6.85 -19.76
N GLY A 115 -0.51 6.88 -18.50
CA GLY A 115 -1.31 7.42 -17.39
C GLY A 115 -2.53 6.57 -17.03
N GLU A 116 -2.51 5.26 -17.32
CA GLU A 116 -3.59 4.31 -16.97
C GLU A 116 -3.98 4.31 -15.47
N ASN A 117 -3.14 4.89 -14.61
CA ASN A 117 -3.42 5.08 -13.17
C ASN A 117 -3.82 6.52 -12.78
N LEU A 118 -4.16 7.41 -13.73
CA LEU A 118 -4.64 8.77 -13.43
C LEU A 118 -5.94 8.79 -12.59
N GLN A 119 -6.68 7.68 -12.57
CA GLN A 119 -7.89 7.50 -11.77
C GLN A 119 -7.64 6.88 -10.38
N GLN A 120 -6.40 6.46 -10.06
CA GLN A 120 -6.09 5.94 -8.73
C GLN A 120 -5.90 7.10 -7.75
N SER A 121 -6.82 7.24 -6.80
CA SER A 121 -6.63 8.13 -5.64
C SER A 121 -5.48 7.59 -4.79
N TYR A 122 -4.36 8.30 -4.76
CA TYR A 122 -3.23 7.96 -3.88
C TYR A 122 -3.55 8.40 -2.46
N TRP A 123 -3.29 7.52 -1.50
CA TRP A 123 -3.11 7.94 -0.11
C TRP A 123 -1.63 8.20 0.08
N ASP A 124 -1.17 9.35 -0.40
CA ASP A 124 0.13 9.88 0.01
C ASP A 124 -0.02 10.36 1.45
N ILE A 125 0.61 9.63 2.37
CA ILE A 125 0.74 10.09 3.74
C ILE A 125 1.99 10.98 3.73
N PRO A 126 1.85 12.31 3.74
CA PRO A 126 3.02 13.18 3.82
C PRO A 126 3.75 12.85 5.12
N VAL A 127 5.06 12.61 5.01
CA VAL A 127 5.93 12.72 6.18
C VAL A 127 5.93 14.20 6.54
N GLY A 128 5.46 14.55 7.73
CA GLY A 128 5.25 15.93 8.16
C GLY A 128 6.50 16.81 8.06
N ASP A 129 6.27 18.13 8.01
CA ASP A 129 7.29 19.19 8.12
C ASP A 129 8.17 19.04 9.38
#